data_AF-X1NAG3-F1
#
_entry.id   AF-X1NAG3-F1
#
_cell.length_a   1.000
_cell.length_b   1.000
_cell.length_c   1.000
_cell.angle_alpha   90.00
_cell.angle_beta   90.00
_cell.angle_gamma   90.00
#
_symmetry.space_group_name_H-M   'P 1'
#
loop_
_entity.id
_entity.type
_entity.pdbx_description
1 polymer ?
#
loop_
_entity_poly.entity_id
_entity_poly.type
_entity_poly.pdbx_seq_one_letter_code
_entity_poly.pdbx_strand_id
1 'polypeptide(L)' 'TVEHIGALHTNIHYETIWHPYFKTRSKIDPAFKSYRQGFFDMLMAAPDWVETYNCTGGGTLYLEPYLKCAHFKEWLGGSS' A
#
# COMPACT_ATOMS: atom_id res chain seq x y z
N THR A 1 24.29 2.51 2.53
CA THR A 1 25.11 1.28 2.54
C THR A 1 24.24 0.10 2.94
N VAL A 2 24.66 -1.14 2.63
CA VAL A 2 23.94 -2.38 2.99
C VAL A 2 23.63 -2.44 4.50
N GLU A 3 24.50 -1.87 5.34
CA GLU A 3 24.31 -1.75 6.79
C GLU A 3 23.11 -0.88 7.20
N HIS A 4 22.83 0.23 6.49
CA HIS A 4 21.66 1.06 6.79
C HIS A 4 20.34 0.34 6.48
N ILE A 5 20.32 -0.48 5.43
CA ILE A 5 19.15 -1.32 5.09
C ILE A 5 18.98 -2.39 6.17
N GLY A 6 20.06 -3.06 6.58
CA GLY A 6 20.04 -4.04 7.68
C GLY A 6 19.56 -3.46 9.01
N ALA A 7 20.04 -2.27 9.39
CA ALA A 7 19.63 -1.57 10.62
C ALA A 7 18.17 -1.12 10.60
N LEU A 8 17.63 -0.77 9.42
CA LEU A 8 16.20 -0.55 9.26
C LEU A 8 15.46 -1.85 9.56
N HIS A 9 15.82 -2.98 8.93
CA HIS A 9 15.13 -4.27 9.08
C HIS A 9 14.94 -4.71 10.53
N THR A 10 15.89 -4.40 11.43
CA THR A 10 15.86 -4.77 12.85
C THR A 10 15.20 -3.74 13.77
N ASN A 11 14.86 -2.55 13.28
CA ASN A 11 14.27 -1.49 14.09
C ASN A 11 12.78 -1.78 14.40
N ILE A 12 12.46 -1.92 15.68
CA ILE A 12 11.12 -2.26 16.21
C ILE A 12 10.04 -1.24 15.85
N HIS A 13 10.41 0.00 15.50
CA HIS A 13 9.46 1.05 15.14
C HIS A 13 8.96 0.93 13.70
N TYR A 14 9.58 0.06 12.90
CA TYR A 14 9.22 -0.12 11.50
C TYR A 14 8.54 -1.46 11.28
N GLU A 15 7.42 -1.45 10.58
CA GLU A 15 6.65 -2.64 10.26
C GLU A 15 6.99 -3.13 8.85
N THR A 16 7.15 -4.44 8.68
CA THR A 16 7.30 -5.05 7.35
C THR A 16 5.97 -5.66 6.93
N ILE A 17 5.45 -5.23 5.78
CA ILE A 17 4.14 -5.60 5.27
C ILE A 17 4.30 -6.29 3.92
N TRP A 18 3.57 -7.39 3.74
CA TRP A 18 3.48 -8.13 2.47
C TRP A 18 2.27 -7.69 1.66
N HIS A 19 2.50 -7.22 0.43
CA HIS A 19 1.44 -6.87 -0.50
C HIS A 19 0.85 -8.14 -1.14
N PRO A 20 -0.43 -8.46 -0.94
CA PRO A 20 -1.01 -9.72 -1.40
C PRO A 20 -1.17 -9.79 -2.93
N TYR A 21 -1.45 -8.65 -3.60
CA TYR A 21 -1.58 -8.59 -5.07
C TYR A 21 -0.23 -8.61 -5.78
N PHE A 22 0.59 -7.57 -5.64
CA PHE A 22 1.88 -7.43 -6.33
C PHE A 22 3.03 -8.29 -5.76
N LYS A 23 2.78 -9.04 -4.66
CA LYS A 23 3.77 -9.92 -4.02
C LYS A 23 5.09 -9.21 -3.68
N THR A 24 4.98 -7.98 -3.16
CA THR A 24 6.13 -7.18 -2.71
C THR A 24 6.18 -7.07 -1.19
N ARG A 25 7.39 -6.92 -0.63
CA ARG A 25 7.58 -6.55 0.78
C ARG A 25 7.92 -5.08 0.86
N SER A 26 7.17 -4.36 1.68
CA SER A 26 7.42 -2.95 1.98
C SER A 26 7.66 -2.79 3.47
N LYS A 27 8.46 -1.79 3.81
CA LYS A 27 8.71 -1.41 5.21
C LYS A 27 8.15 -0.03 5.44
N ILE A 28 7.42 0.14 6.53
CA ILE A 28 6.77 1.41 6.88
C ILE A 28 7.24 1.92 8.23
N ASP A 29 7.37 3.23 8.36
CA ASP A 29 7.61 3.92 9.62
C ASP A 29 6.28 4.27 10.34
N PRO A 30 6.34 4.76 11.59
CA PRO A 30 5.15 5.14 12.35
C PRO A 30 4.31 6.26 11.71
N ALA A 31 4.94 7.23 11.03
CA ALA A 31 4.22 8.34 10.39
C ALA A 31 3.42 7.82 9.18
N PHE A 32 4.04 6.98 8.36
CA PHE A 32 3.35 6.34 7.25
C PHE A 32 2.25 5.39 7.73
N LYS A 33 2.44 4.71 8.87
CA LYS A 33 1.41 3.88 9.49
C LYS A 33 0.17 4.70 9.88
N SER A 34 0.34 5.85 10.52
CA SER A 34 -0.76 6.76 10.85
C SER A 34 -1.45 7.31 9.61
N TYR A 35 -0.69 7.72 8.59
CA TYR A 35 -1.22 8.14 7.30
C TYR A 35 -2.08 7.04 6.65
N ARG A 36 -1.55 5.81 6.59
CA ARG A 36 -2.24 4.66 6.01
C ARG A 36 -3.57 4.39 6.70
N GLN A 37 -3.61 4.47 8.04
CA GLN A 37 -4.85 4.27 8.79
C GLN A 37 -5.88 5.37 8.46
N GLY A 38 -5.49 6.64 8.50
CA GLY A 38 -6.41 7.74 8.19
C GLY A 38 -6.92 7.69 6.75
N PHE A 39 -6.06 7.30 5.80
CA PHE A 39 -6.48 7.08 4.41
C PHE A 39 -7.51 5.95 4.30
N PHE A 40 -7.32 4.83 5.00
CA PHE A 40 -8.27 3.71 5.01
C PHE A 40 -9.61 4.07 5.65
N ASP A 41 -9.60 4.82 6.75
CA ASP A 41 -10.83 5.29 7.40
C ASP A 41 -11.65 6.19 6.45
N MET A 42 -10.97 7.05 5.68
CA MET A 42 -11.61 7.86 4.65
C MET A 42 -12.21 7.00 3.53
N LEU A 43 -11.51 5.96 3.05
CA LEU A 43 -12.03 5.08 2.01
C LEU A 43 -13.26 4.28 2.47
N MET A 44 -13.27 3.81 3.72
CA MET A 44 -14.43 3.11 4.29
C MET A 44 -15.64 4.02 4.49
N ALA A 45 -15.45 5.33 4.55
CA ALA A 45 -16.50 6.34 4.63
C ALA A 45 -16.92 6.90 3.25
N ALA A 46 -16.25 6.50 2.18
CA ALA A 46 -16.57 6.98 0.83
C ALA A 46 -17.96 6.45 0.39
N PRO A 47 -18.70 7.20 -0.44
CA PRO A 47 -19.97 6.72 -0.99
C PRO A 47 -19.78 5.44 -1.83
N ASP A 48 -20.74 4.52 -1.76
CA ASP A 48 -20.68 3.21 -2.43
C ASP A 48 -20.53 3.26 -3.97
N TRP A 49 -20.84 4.40 -4.59
CA TRP A 49 -20.67 4.59 -6.04
C TRP A 49 -19.25 5.05 -6.44
N VAL A 50 -18.40 5.38 -5.48
CA VAL A 50 -17.02 5.79 -5.72
C VAL A 50 -16.12 4.56 -5.74
N GLU A 51 -15.41 4.36 -6.84
CA GLU A 51 -14.38 3.33 -6.92
C GLU A 51 -12.99 3.95 -6.78
N THR A 52 -12.19 3.41 -5.86
CA THR A 52 -10.80 3.85 -5.65
C THR A 52 -9.82 2.78 -6.12
N TYR A 53 -8.81 3.21 -6.87
CA TYR A 53 -7.76 2.36 -7.41
C TYR A 53 -6.39 2.77 -6.88
N ASN A 54 -5.61 1.79 -6.43
CA ASN A 54 -4.19 1.96 -6.18
C ASN A 54 -3.37 1.37 -7.34
N CYS A 55 -2.65 2.25 -8.04
CA CYS A 55 -1.80 1.91 -9.17
C CYS A 55 -0.30 2.06 -8.92
N THR A 56 0.16 2.15 -7.67
CA THR A 56 1.58 2.38 -7.35
C THR A 56 2.49 1.17 -7.63
N GLY A 57 1.94 0.02 -8.03
CA GLY A 57 2.73 -1.15 -8.44
C GLY A 57 3.41 -1.92 -7.31
N GLY A 58 2.87 -1.81 -6.09
CA GLY A 58 3.45 -2.40 -4.88
C GLY A 58 3.72 -1.35 -3.82
N GLY A 59 3.39 -1.67 -2.57
CA GLY A 59 3.36 -0.74 -1.44
C GLY A 59 2.61 -1.36 -0.27
N THR A 60 1.97 -0.54 0.57
CA THR A 60 1.13 -1.05 1.69
C THR A 60 -0.33 -0.60 1.63
N LEU A 61 -0.69 0.22 0.65
CA LEU A 61 -2.05 0.74 0.48
C LEU A 61 -2.90 -0.27 -0.30
N TYR A 62 -3.45 -1.25 0.39
CA TYR A 62 -4.43 -2.21 -0.13
C TYR A 62 -5.49 -2.45 0.96
N LEU A 63 -6.77 -2.39 0.59
CA LEU A 63 -7.89 -2.49 1.51
C LEU A 63 -9.14 -2.96 0.74
N GLU A 64 -9.27 -4.25 0.51
CA GLU A 64 -10.48 -4.79 -0.12
C GLU A 64 -11.69 -4.69 0.83
N PRO A 65 -12.90 -4.40 0.34
CA PRO A 65 -13.26 -4.09 -1.07
C PRO A 65 -13.10 -2.60 -1.46
N TYR A 66 -12.68 -1.75 -0.51
CA TYR A 66 -12.69 -0.29 -0.66
C TYR A 66 -11.57 0.29 -1.56
N LEU A 67 -10.51 -0.47 -1.80
CA LEU A 67 -9.36 -0.07 -2.62
C LEU A 67 -8.89 -1.23 -3.49
N LYS A 68 -9.15 -1.11 -4.80
CA LYS A 68 -8.72 -2.10 -5.79
C LYS A 68 -7.26 -1.85 -6.19
N CYS A 69 -6.44 -2.88 -6.22
CA CYS A 69 -5.07 -2.79 -6.74
C CYS A 69 -5.01 -3.19 -8.22
N ALA A 70 -4.33 -2.40 -9.05
CA ALA A 70 -4.11 -2.71 -10.46
C ALA A 70 -2.78 -2.13 -10.94
N HIS A 71 -2.13 -2.73 -11.93
CA HIS A 71 -1.03 -2.03 -12.60
C HIS A 71 -1.58 -0.79 -13.32
N PHE A 72 -0.82 0.31 -13.32
CA PHE A 72 -1.26 1.56 -13.94
C PHE A 72 -1.66 1.38 -15.42
N LYS A 73 -0.95 0.52 -16.16
CA LYS A 73 -1.28 0.18 -17.55
C LYS A 73 -2.62 -0.54 -17.70
N GLU A 74 -2.92 -1.48 -16.80
CA GLU A 74 -4.19 -2.21 -16.79
C GLU A 74 -5.35 -1.25 -16.51
N TRP A 75 -5.15 -0.35 -15.55
CA TRP A 75 -6.14 0.68 -15.23
C TRP A 75 -6.42 1.65 -16.40
N LEU A 76 -5.40 1.98 -17.19
CA LEU A 76 -5.57 2.75 -18.43
C LEU A 76 -6.24 1.98 -19.58
N GLY A 77 -6.58 0.70 -19.39
CA GLY A 77 -7.17 -0.16 -20.43
C GLY A 77 -6.16 -0.82 -21.36
N GLY A 78 -4.87 -0.81 -21.01
CA GLY A 78 -3.85 -1.59 -21.71
C GLY A 78 -3.84 -3.05 -21.26
N SER A 79 -3.48 -3.97 -22.15
CA SER A 79 -3.20 -5.37 -21.78
C SER A 79 -1.83 -5.49 -21.13
N SER A 80 -1.75 -6.24 -20.03
CA SER A 80 -0.56 -6.64 -19.28
C SER A 80 0.41 -7.50 -20.08
#